data_AF-A0A377ITA0-F1
#
_entry.id   AF-A0A377ITA0-F1
#
_cell.length_a   1.000
_cell.length_b   1.000
_cell.length_c   1.000
_cell.angle_alpha   90.00
_cell.angle_beta   90.00
_cell.angle_gamma   90.00
#
_symmetry.space_group_name_H-M   'P 1'
#
loop_
_entity.id
_entity.type
_entity.pdbx_description
1 polymer ?
#
loop_
_entity_poly.entity_id
_entity_poly.type
_entity_poly.pdbx_seq_one_letter_code
_entity_poly.pdbx_strand_id
1 'polypeptide(L)' 'MNKVLISIPDQIASRMRAAIPQRQRSKVIAHLIEKEIERREKALYECALAVENDHGLQNEMNDWDITVQDGLTDESW' A
#
# COMPACT_ATOMS: atom_id res chain seq x y z
N MET A 1 -3.30 8.58 -19.88
CA MET A 1 -2.58 9.44 -18.92
C MET A 1 -3.61 10.19 -18.09
N ASN A 2 -3.71 9.89 -16.80
CA ASN A 2 -4.70 10.52 -15.92
C ASN A 2 -4.13 11.84 -15.37
N LYS A 3 -4.99 12.86 -15.29
CA LYS A 3 -4.65 14.15 -14.69
C LYS A 3 -5.33 14.24 -13.34
N VAL A 4 -4.57 14.65 -12.33
CA VAL A 4 -5.06 14.86 -10.97
C VAL A 4 -4.76 16.30 -10.58
N LEU A 5 -5.75 16.97 -10.01
CA LEU A 5 -5.59 18.29 -9.42
C LEU A 5 -5.52 18.12 -7.90
N ILE A 6 -4.50 18.71 -7.28
CA ILE A 6 -4.26 18.62 -5.84
C ILE A 6 -4.22 20.01 -5.23
N SER A 7 -4.76 20.12 -4.03
CA SER A 7 -4.63 21.32 -3.20
C SER A 7 -3.40 21.18 -2.33
N ILE A 8 -2.53 22.20 -2.37
CA ILE A 8 -1.33 22.29 -1.52
C ILE A 8 -1.26 23.69 -0.90
N PRO A 9 -0.64 23.85 0.28
CA PRO A 9 -0.46 25.17 0.90
C PRO A 9 0.26 26.15 -0.02
N ASP A 10 -0.19 27.41 -0.05
CA ASP A 10 0.34 28.44 -0.96
C ASP A 10 1.85 28.64 -0.80
N GLN A 11 2.35 28.57 0.43
CA GLN A 11 3.79 28.69 0.72
C GLN A 11 4.59 27.58 0.02
N ILE A 12 4.08 26.34 0.03
CA ILE A 12 4.72 25.21 -0.65
C ILE A 12 4.61 25.39 -2.16
N ALA A 13 3.43 25.77 -2.66
CA ALA A 13 3.21 26.02 -4.09
C ALA A 13 4.14 27.11 -4.64
N SER A 14 4.36 28.18 -3.88
CA SER A 14 5.27 29.28 -4.25
C SER A 14 6.71 28.79 -4.33
N ARG A 15 7.20 28.11 -3.29
CA ARG A 15 8.56 27.54 -3.25
C ARG A 15 8.78 26.53 -4.37
N MET A 16 7.83 25.64 -4.61
CA MET A 16 7.89 24.64 -5.68
C MET A 16 7.99 25.32 -7.05
N ARG A 17 7.17 26.35 -7.30
CA ARG A 17 7.17 27.06 -8.59
C ARG A 17 8.45 27.84 -8.84
N ALA A 18 9.05 28.39 -7.78
CA ALA A 18 10.31 29.12 -7.84
C ALA A 18 11.52 28.19 -8.04
N ALA A 19 11.52 27.03 -7.37
CA ALA A 19 12.66 26.09 -7.40
C ALA A 19 12.64 25.14 -8.60
N ILE A 20 11.46 24.78 -9.12
CA ILE A 20 11.33 23.74 -10.16
C ILE A 20 10.85 24.34 -11.48
N PRO A 21 11.59 24.14 -12.59
CA PRO A 21 11.20 24.59 -13.92
C PRO A 21 9.82 24.05 -14.32
N GLN A 22 8.98 24.90 -14.93
CA GLN A 22 7.58 24.57 -15.24
C GLN A 22 7.40 23.24 -15.98
N ARG A 23 8.28 22.93 -16.95
CA ARG A 23 8.21 21.68 -17.74
C ARG A 23 8.62 20.42 -16.98
N GLN A 24 9.21 20.56 -15.80
CA GLN A 24 9.69 19.43 -14.98
C GLN A 24 8.84 19.18 -13.74
N ARG A 25 7.92 20.10 -13.37
CA ARG A 25 7.13 20.01 -12.13
C ARG A 25 6.35 18.70 -12.02
N SER A 26 5.63 18.31 -13.07
CA SER A 26 4.87 17.05 -13.07
C SER A 26 5.78 15.83 -12.94
N LYS A 27 6.97 15.86 -13.55
CA LYS A 27 7.95 14.78 -13.45
C LYS A 27 8.49 14.65 -12.02
N VAL A 28 8.80 15.78 -11.38
CA VAL A 28 9.27 15.78 -9.98
C VAL A 28 8.18 15.26 -9.04
N ILE A 29 6.94 15.70 -9.20
CA ILE A 29 5.81 15.23 -8.38
C ILE A 29 5.60 13.73 -8.60
N ALA A 30 5.60 13.25 -9.85
CA ALA A 30 5.46 11.82 -10.15
C ALA A 30 6.54 10.98 -9.45
N HIS A 31 7.81 11.41 -9.53
CA HIS A 31 8.93 10.74 -8.88
C HIS A 31 8.81 10.70 -7.35
N LEU A 32 8.28 11.77 -6.75
CA LEU A 32 8.04 11.80 -5.30
C LEU A 32 6.89 10.86 -4.90
N ILE A 33 5.84 10.80 -5.70
CA ILE A 33 4.70 9.89 -5.48
C ILE A 33 5.14 8.44 -5.62
N GLU A 34 5.92 8.10 -6.66
CA GLU A 34 6.45 6.75 -6.89
C GLU A 34 7.26 6.25 -5.70
N LYS A 35 8.18 7.08 -5.19
CA LYS A 35 8.95 6.75 -3.98
C LYS A 35 8.10 6.54 -2.73
N GLU A 36 7.04 7.32 -2.56
CA GLU A 36 6.13 7.16 -1.42
C GLU A 36 5.27 5.89 -1.56
N ILE A 37 4.88 5.53 -2.78
CA ILE A 37 4.19 4.26 -3.06
C ILE A 37 5.11 3.09 -2.72
N GLU A 38 6.33 3.06 -3.27
CA GLU A 38 7.31 2.01 -2.99
C GLU A 38 7.56 1.84 -1.48
N ARG A 39 7.66 2.96 -0.75
CA ARG A 39 7.84 2.95 0.70
C ARG A 39 6.66 2.28 1.41
N ARG A 40 5.42 2.60 1.01
CA ARG A 40 4.21 2.04 1.63
C ARG A 40 4.03 0.56 1.29
N GLU A 41 4.28 0.20 0.03
CA GLU A 41 4.25 -1.20 -0.43
C GLU A 41 5.29 -2.04 0.32
N LYS A 42 6.51 -1.51 0.49
CA LYS A 42 7.54 -2.18 1.28
C LYS A 42 7.11 -2.39 2.73
N ALA A 43 6.51 -1.38 3.37
CA ALA A 43 6.02 -1.52 4.74
C ALA A 43 4.92 -2.60 4.85
N LEU A 44 4.00 -2.64 3.88
CA LEU A 44 2.96 -3.68 3.81
C LEU A 44 3.57 -5.07 3.60
N TYR A 45 4.54 -5.19 2.71
CA TYR A 45 5.26 -6.44 2.46
C TYR A 45 5.99 -6.93 3.71
N GLU A 46 6.69 -6.03 4.43
CA GLU A 46 7.38 -6.37 5.68
C GLU A 46 6.41 -6.82 6.77
N CYS A 47 5.23 -6.20 6.87
CA CYS A 47 4.17 -6.66 7.78
C CYS A 47 3.69 -8.08 7.42
N ALA A 48 3.41 -8.35 6.13
CA ALA A 48 3.00 -9.67 5.69
C ALA A 48 4.10 -10.72 5.95
N LEU A 49 5.36 -10.38 5.66
CA LEU A 49 6.50 -11.26 5.92
C LEU A 49 6.68 -11.54 7.42
N ALA A 50 6.42 -10.56 8.30
CA ALA A 50 6.48 -10.77 9.73
C ALA A 50 5.41 -11.74 10.22
N VAL A 51 4.19 -11.65 9.66
CA VAL A 51 3.08 -12.58 9.94
C VAL A 51 3.42 -14.00 9.47
N GLU A 52 3.92 -14.16 8.25
CA GLU A 52 4.30 -15.46 7.70
C GLU A 52 5.44 -16.14 8.48
N ASN A 53 6.39 -15.35 8.99
CA ASN A 53 7.49 -15.87 9.79
C ASN A 53 7.12 -16.11 11.26
N ASP A 54 5.93 -15.71 11.70
CA ASP A 54 5.45 -15.99 13.05
C ASP A 54 4.94 -17.43 13.12
N HIS A 55 5.84 -18.35 13.44
CA HIS A 55 5.52 -19.77 13.60
C HIS A 55 4.51 -20.03 14.72
N GLY A 56 4.42 -19.17 15.74
CA GLY A 56 3.43 -19.30 16.81
C GLY A 56 2.03 -19.05 16.28
N LEU A 57 1.87 -17.93 15.56
CA LEU A 57 0.64 -17.61 14.84
C LEU A 57 0.31 -18.67 13.78
N GLN A 58 1.29 -19.15 13.02
CA GLN A 58 1.08 -20.17 12.00
C GLN A 58 0.53 -21.47 12.60
N ASN A 59 1.07 -21.91 13.74
CA ASN A 59 0.56 -23.08 14.44
C ASN A 59 -0.87 -22.87 14.94
N GLU A 60 -1.17 -21.70 15.50
CA GLU A 60 -2.54 -21.36 15.89
C GLU A 60 -3.48 -21.40 14.67
N MET A 61 -3.09 -20.81 13.53
CA MET A 61 -3.88 -20.83 12.31
C MET A 61 -4.11 -22.26 11.77
N ASN A 62 -3.10 -23.13 11.85
CA ASN A 62 -3.26 -24.55 11.50
C ASN A 62 -4.25 -25.27 12.43
N ASP A 63 -4.29 -24.91 13.72
CA ASP A 63 -5.27 -25.48 14.66
C ASP A 63 -6.70 -25.05 14.30
N TRP A 64 -6.88 -23.87 13.71
CA TRP A 64 -8.18 -23.39 13.22
C TRP A 64 -8.65 -24.06 11.92
N ASP A 65 -7.76 -24.69 11.14
CA ASP A 65 -8.11 -25.33 9.86
C ASP A 65 -9.18 -26.43 10.00
N ILE A 66 -9.30 -27.04 11.18
CA ILE A 66 -10.35 -28.04 11.46
C ILE A 66 -11.77 -27.47 11.31
N THR A 67 -11.93 -26.15 11.46
CA THR A 67 -13.21 -25.43 11.38
C THR A 67 -13.55 -24.94 9.97
N VAL A 68 -12.66 -25.12 8.99
CA VAL A 68 -12.86 -24.61 7.61
C VAL A 68 -14.13 -25.15 6.94
N GLN A 69 -14.59 -26.33 7.34
CA GLN A 69 -15.80 -26.98 6.81
C GLN A 69 -17.04 -26.77 7.68
N ASP A 70 -16.93 -26.03 8.79
CA ASP A 70 -18.05 -25.81 9.70
C ASP A 70 -19.15 -25.01 8.99
N GLY A 71 -20.36 -25.57 8.92
CA GLY A 71 -21.51 -24.97 8.24
C GLY A 71 -21.55 -25.17 6.73
N LEU A 72 -20.54 -25.82 6.14
CA LEU A 72 -20.57 -26.31 4.76
C LEU A 72 -21.12 -27.74 4.75
N THR A 73 -22.45 -27.88 4.82
CA THR A 73 -23.10 -29.17 4.55
C THR A 73 -23.08 -29.42 3.04
N ASP A 74 -22.37 -30.46 2.62
CA ASP A 74 -22.45 -31.05 1.27
C ASP A 74 -23.80 -31.77 1.11
N GLU A 75 -24.90 -31.02 1.17
CA GLU A 75 -26.19 -31.53 0.73
C GLU A 75 -26.22 -31.48 -0.80
N SER A 76 -25.66 -32.53 -1.42
CA SER A 76 -25.99 -32.88 -2.79
C SER A 76 -27.48 -33.26 -2.83
N TRP A 77 -28.32 -32.27 -3.16
CA TRP A 77 -29.71 -32.49 -3.55
C TRP A 77 -29.79 -33.18 -4.91
#